data_AF-N8WU72-F1
#
_entry.id   AF-N8WU72-F1
#
_cell.length_a   1.000
_cell.length_b   1.000
_cell.length_c   1.000
_cell.angle_alpha   90.00
_cell.angle_beta   90.00
_cell.angle_gamma   90.00
#
_symmetry.space_group_name_H-M   'P 1'
#
loop_
_entity.id
_entity.type
_entity.pdbx_description
1 polymer ?
#
loop_
_entity_poly.entity_id
_entity_poly.type
_entity_poly.pdbx_seq_one_letter_code
_entity_poly.pdbx_strand_id
1 'polypeptide(L)'
;MSLSKIEYAKKLIKFNKSVESSEILKKIIYESSDFSQRKAALEILLFDIELKKEKLIWDRIDPLIRFAEEQNFISVDKLNSVKYMKNNEVVSRKIEIVPTEKFEEIYNFFKIDFINKNLEQKPHSDLLEIDFQFAKKTAHDQNIEVPFESWNDLRSSIQKEVYASVFSKSISLESLEDNVDQLNEILEEKLSSEDKIFYYFLDDLESDIYLILMATYIGFKNKLIDRMLDAYRINYMPCGWKGEYPEGELCVTNGMLNFK
;
A
#
# COMPACT_ATOMS: atom_id res chain seq x y z
N MET A 1 39.00 8.92 27.77
CA MET A 1 38.62 7.51 27.62
C MET A 1 37.74 7.38 26.40
N SER A 2 38.16 6.63 25.39
CA SER A 2 37.28 6.27 24.27
C SER A 2 36.21 5.31 24.81
N LEU A 3 34.95 5.72 24.76
CA LEU A 3 33.84 4.79 25.00
C LEU A 3 33.97 3.61 24.05
N SER A 4 33.79 2.39 24.56
CA SER A 4 33.66 1.23 23.68
C SER A 4 32.48 1.45 22.72
N LYS A 5 32.55 0.91 21.50
CA LYS A 5 31.46 1.07 20.52
C LYS A 5 30.11 0.54 21.06
N ILE A 6 30.15 -0.46 21.95
CA ILE A 6 28.98 -1.00 22.64
C ILE A 6 28.39 0.01 23.63
N GLU A 7 29.22 0.65 24.46
CA GLU A 7 28.74 1.68 25.39
C GLU A 7 28.20 2.91 24.65
N TYR A 8 28.80 3.25 23.51
CA TYR A 8 28.29 4.30 22.64
C TYR A 8 26.91 3.94 22.07
N ALA A 9 26.73 2.71 21.57
CA ALA A 9 25.42 2.22 21.13
C ALA A 9 24.38 2.27 22.26
N LYS A 10 24.71 1.80 23.47
CA LYS A 10 23.80 1.91 24.64
C LYS A 10 23.42 3.36 24.96
N LYS A 11 24.35 4.30 24.80
CA LYS A 11 24.09 5.72 25.00
C LYS A 11 23.11 6.24 23.94
N LEU A 12 23.27 5.87 22.67
CA LEU A 12 22.35 6.24 21.59
C LEU A 12 20.92 5.76 21.87
N ILE A 13 20.76 4.52 22.36
CA ILE A 13 19.44 3.99 22.76
C ILE A 13 18.79 4.88 23.83
N LYS A 14 19.54 5.31 24.86
CA LYS A 14 19.03 6.22 25.92
C LYS A 14 18.57 7.57 25.38
N PHE A 15 19.07 7.99 24.22
CA PHE A 15 18.66 9.23 23.54
C PHE A 15 17.67 9.00 22.40
N ASN A 16 16.98 7.84 22.39
CA ASN A 16 16.00 7.46 21.36
C ASN A 16 16.57 7.39 19.93
N LYS A 17 17.89 7.23 19.78
CA LYS A 17 18.55 7.06 18.48
C LYS A 17 18.73 5.58 18.13
N SER A 18 17.61 4.86 18.05
CA SER A 18 17.62 3.40 17.86
C SER A 18 18.18 2.97 16.51
N VAL A 19 17.92 3.72 15.43
CA VAL A 19 18.43 3.40 14.07
C VAL A 19 19.96 3.45 14.03
N GLU A 20 20.55 4.57 14.46
CA GLU A 20 22.01 4.76 14.52
C GLU A 20 22.66 3.69 15.41
N SER A 21 22.02 3.37 16.54
CA SER A 21 22.50 2.28 17.42
C SER A 21 22.45 0.92 16.73
N SER A 22 21.38 0.59 16.01
CA SER A 22 21.23 -0.69 15.32
C SER A 22 22.32 -0.91 14.27
N GLU A 23 22.69 0.12 13.50
CA GLU A 23 23.74 0.04 12.49
C GLU A 23 25.10 -0.28 13.12
N ILE A 24 25.44 0.40 14.21
CA ILE A 24 26.68 0.17 14.95
C ILE A 24 26.72 -1.26 15.50
N LEU A 25 25.62 -1.73 16.09
CA LEU A 25 25.54 -3.08 16.68
C LEU A 25 25.65 -4.16 15.60
N LYS A 26 24.96 -4.00 14.45
CA LYS A 26 25.10 -4.92 13.30
C LYS A 26 26.54 -5.01 12.83
N LYS A 27 27.22 -3.87 12.71
CA LYS A 27 28.64 -3.83 12.32
C LYS A 27 29.51 -4.63 13.28
N ILE A 28 29.30 -4.49 14.59
CA ILE A 28 30.04 -5.26 15.60
C ILE A 28 29.75 -6.76 15.49
N ILE A 29 28.49 -7.15 15.27
CA ILE A 29 28.07 -8.56 15.16
C ILE A 29 28.77 -9.29 14.02
N TYR A 30 28.90 -8.63 12.86
CA TYR A 30 29.44 -9.24 11.63
C TYR A 30 30.94 -9.02 11.43
N GLU A 31 31.51 -7.91 11.92
CA GLU A 31 32.91 -7.55 11.63
C GLU A 31 33.87 -7.75 12.80
N SER A 32 33.39 -7.82 14.04
CA SER A 32 34.28 -8.02 15.19
C SER A 32 34.78 -9.46 15.26
N SER A 33 36.05 -9.66 15.57
CA SER A 33 36.61 -10.98 15.91
C SER A 33 36.40 -11.36 17.39
N ASP A 34 36.03 -10.39 18.23
CA ASP A 34 35.83 -10.58 19.66
C ASP A 34 34.44 -11.18 19.94
N PHE A 35 34.44 -12.44 20.40
CA PHE A 35 33.25 -13.20 20.77
C PHE A 35 32.37 -12.45 21.79
N SER A 36 32.98 -11.84 22.81
CA SER A 36 32.26 -11.14 23.88
C SER A 36 31.57 -9.89 23.36
N GLN A 37 32.22 -9.18 22.43
CA GLN A 37 31.62 -8.01 21.79
C GLN A 37 30.47 -8.38 20.86
N ARG A 38 30.63 -9.43 20.04
CA ARG A 38 29.55 -9.91 19.16
C ARG A 38 28.34 -10.36 19.97
N LYS A 39 28.57 -11.12 21.05
CA LYS A 39 27.52 -11.55 21.98
C LYS A 39 26.77 -10.37 22.59
N ALA A 40 27.50 -9.43 23.19
CA ALA A 40 26.89 -8.26 23.81
C ALA A 40 26.15 -7.37 22.78
N ALA A 41 26.69 -7.20 21.58
CA ALA A 41 26.03 -6.44 20.53
C ALA A 41 24.73 -7.11 20.05
N LEU A 42 24.72 -8.44 19.91
CA LEU A 42 23.53 -9.21 19.56
C LEU A 42 22.44 -9.12 20.63
N GLU A 43 22.81 -9.28 21.91
CA GLU A 43 21.86 -9.17 23.02
C GLU A 43 21.19 -7.79 23.06
N ILE A 44 21.96 -6.72 22.90
CA ILE A 44 21.42 -5.35 22.89
C ILE A 44 20.53 -5.12 21.66
N LEU A 45 20.99 -5.52 20.47
CA LEU A 45 20.20 -5.34 19.26
C LEU A 45 18.86 -6.07 19.35
N LEU A 46 18.88 -7.32 19.81
CA LEU A 46 17.67 -8.14 19.91
C LEU A 46 16.74 -7.66 21.03
N PHE A 47 17.23 -7.56 22.28
CA PHE A 47 16.38 -7.34 23.45
C PHE A 47 16.15 -5.87 23.80
N ASP A 48 17.09 -4.97 23.48
CA ASP A 48 16.98 -3.56 23.81
C ASP A 48 16.52 -2.68 22.65
N ILE A 49 16.51 -3.21 21.43
CA ILE A 49 16.01 -2.48 20.25
C ILE A 49 14.86 -3.23 19.58
N GLU A 50 15.10 -4.40 18.99
CA GLU A 50 14.10 -5.02 18.11
C GLU A 50 12.86 -5.49 18.89
N LEU A 51 13.03 -6.16 20.03
CA LEU A 51 11.92 -6.65 20.86
C LEU A 51 11.24 -5.59 21.73
N LYS A 52 11.75 -4.34 21.75
CA LYS A 52 11.15 -3.21 22.48
C LYS A 52 10.31 -2.29 21.58
N LYS A 53 10.23 -2.58 20.28
CA LYS A 53 9.39 -1.81 19.36
C LYS A 53 7.91 -2.13 19.60
N GLU A 54 7.05 -1.13 19.43
CA GLU A 54 5.59 -1.29 19.51
C GLU A 54 5.06 -2.30 18.48
N LYS A 55 5.71 -2.38 17.32
CA LYS A 55 5.44 -3.38 16.28
C LYS A 55 6.70 -4.17 15.98
N LEU A 56 6.66 -5.48 16.24
CA LEU A 56 7.75 -6.38 15.93
C LEU A 56 7.84 -6.64 14.43
N ILE A 57 9.07 -6.67 13.90
CA ILE A 57 9.34 -6.96 12.49
C ILE A 57 10.13 -8.26 12.44
N TRP A 58 9.43 -9.39 12.31
CA TRP A 58 10.03 -10.73 12.40
C TRP A 58 11.11 -10.98 11.34
N ASP A 59 11.00 -10.39 10.14
CA ASP A 59 12.05 -10.48 9.10
C ASP A 59 13.41 -9.94 9.56
N ARG A 60 13.41 -9.01 10.53
CA ARG A 60 14.63 -8.46 11.14
C ARG A 60 15.07 -9.25 12.37
N ILE A 61 14.12 -9.85 13.09
CA ILE A 61 14.34 -10.57 14.35
C ILE A 61 14.82 -12.00 14.10
N ASP A 62 14.21 -12.72 13.14
CA ASP A 62 14.52 -14.13 12.85
C ASP A 62 15.98 -14.38 12.47
N PRO A 63 16.64 -13.55 11.63
CA PRO A 63 18.07 -13.70 11.38
C PRO A 63 18.91 -13.57 12.66
N LEU A 64 18.52 -12.68 13.59
CA LEU A 64 19.24 -12.49 14.86
C LEU A 64 19.05 -13.67 15.81
N ILE A 65 17.85 -14.25 15.86
CA ILE A 65 17.56 -15.47 16.64
C ILE A 65 18.39 -16.63 16.09
N ARG A 66 18.34 -16.89 14.79
CA ARG A 66 19.12 -17.97 14.16
C ARG A 66 20.61 -17.82 14.43
N PHE A 67 21.12 -16.62 14.26
CA PHE A 67 22.51 -16.33 14.54
C PHE A 67 22.86 -16.49 16.03
N ALA A 68 21.97 -16.13 16.95
CA ALA A 68 22.15 -16.37 18.38
C ALA A 68 22.24 -17.85 18.73
N GLU A 69 21.44 -18.68 18.05
CA GLU A 69 21.38 -20.14 18.21
C GLU A 69 22.63 -20.82 17.69
N GLU A 70 23.00 -20.53 16.43
CA GLU A 70 24.19 -21.10 15.79
C GLU A 70 25.46 -20.84 16.59
N GLN A 71 25.54 -19.67 17.22
CA GLN A 71 26.72 -19.24 17.96
C GLN A 71 26.63 -19.51 19.48
N ASN A 72 25.51 -20.06 19.97
CA ASN A 72 25.24 -20.22 21.41
C ASN A 72 25.46 -18.94 22.24
N PHE A 73 25.11 -17.77 21.68
CA PHE A 73 25.33 -16.48 22.34
C PHE A 73 24.32 -16.22 23.45
N ILE A 74 23.09 -16.68 23.28
CA ILE A 74 21.97 -16.41 24.17
C ILE A 74 21.49 -17.74 24.78
N SER A 75 21.14 -17.73 26.07
CA SER A 75 20.62 -18.92 26.75
C SER A 75 19.35 -19.44 26.09
N VAL A 76 19.23 -20.77 26.03
CA VAL A 76 18.07 -21.48 25.46
C VAL A 76 16.75 -20.99 26.05
N ASP A 77 16.67 -20.73 27.35
CA ASP A 77 15.43 -20.22 28.00
C ASP A 77 15.00 -18.85 27.48
N LYS A 78 15.96 -17.93 27.30
CA LYS A 78 15.68 -16.62 26.69
C LYS A 78 15.25 -16.75 25.24
N LEU A 79 15.89 -17.60 24.45
CA LEU A 79 15.50 -17.83 23.06
C LEU A 79 14.11 -18.46 22.98
N ASN A 80 13.81 -19.41 23.86
CA ASN A 80 12.49 -20.00 24.00
C ASN A 80 11.44 -18.96 24.40
N SER A 81 11.77 -17.99 25.25
CA SER A 81 10.86 -16.88 25.58
C SER A 81 10.56 -16.00 24.36
N VAL A 82 11.56 -15.73 23.50
CA VAL A 82 11.37 -14.95 22.26
C VAL A 82 10.58 -15.74 21.23
N LYS A 83 10.85 -17.04 21.07
CA LYS A 83 10.07 -17.93 20.22
C LYS A 83 8.64 -18.10 20.73
N TYR A 84 8.45 -18.14 22.05
CA TYR A 84 7.14 -18.12 22.68
C TYR A 84 6.45 -16.79 22.40
N MET A 85 7.15 -15.64 22.47
CA MET A 85 6.63 -14.36 22.02
C MET A 85 6.27 -14.39 20.53
N LYS A 86 7.03 -15.05 19.66
CA LYS A 86 6.67 -15.24 18.24
C LYS A 86 5.42 -16.10 18.02
N ASN A 87 5.25 -17.10 18.86
CA ASN A 87 4.14 -18.04 18.77
C ASN A 87 2.87 -17.53 19.48
N ASN A 88 3.02 -16.59 20.43
CA ASN A 88 1.92 -15.99 21.22
C ASN A 88 1.66 -14.51 20.90
N GLU A 89 2.57 -13.81 20.22
CA GLU A 89 2.17 -12.99 19.08
C GLU A 89 1.58 -13.96 18.08
N VAL A 90 0.35 -14.40 18.37
CA VAL A 90 -0.59 -14.79 17.36
C VAL A 90 -0.41 -13.75 16.27
N VAL A 91 0.16 -14.17 15.13
CA VAL A 91 -0.10 -13.65 13.78
C VAL A 91 -1.30 -12.76 13.94
N SER A 92 -1.16 -11.42 13.88
CA SER A 92 -2.32 -10.53 13.93
C SER A 92 -3.27 -11.13 12.91
N ARG A 93 -4.27 -11.91 13.38
CA ARG A 93 -4.97 -12.84 12.49
C ARG A 93 -5.63 -11.88 11.57
N LYS A 94 -5.15 -11.83 10.32
CA LYS A 94 -5.61 -10.81 9.43
C LYS A 94 -7.12 -10.99 9.43
N ILE A 95 -7.85 -9.95 9.80
CA ILE A 95 -9.28 -10.06 10.00
C ILE A 95 -9.82 -10.38 8.62
N GLU A 96 -10.31 -11.60 8.45
CA GLU A 96 -11.07 -11.96 7.27
C GLU A 96 -12.35 -11.14 7.30
N ILE A 97 -12.53 -10.34 6.25
CA ILE A 97 -13.76 -9.58 6.06
C ILE A 97 -14.63 -10.37 5.10
N VAL A 98 -15.90 -10.53 5.48
CA VAL A 98 -16.92 -11.01 4.56
C VAL A 98 -17.28 -9.84 3.64
N PRO A 99 -17.17 -9.98 2.31
CA PRO A 99 -17.62 -8.97 1.36
C PRO A 99 -19.03 -8.45 1.69
N THR A 100 -19.21 -7.14 1.63
CA THR A 100 -20.52 -6.53 1.83
C THR A 100 -21.37 -6.62 0.56
N GLU A 101 -22.70 -6.49 0.70
CA GLU A 101 -23.59 -6.40 -0.48
C GLU A 101 -23.16 -5.27 -1.44
N LYS A 102 -22.68 -4.13 -0.90
CA LYS A 102 -22.15 -3.02 -1.70
C LYS A 102 -20.89 -3.43 -2.48
N PHE A 103 -20.01 -4.22 -1.88
CA PHE A 103 -18.83 -4.75 -2.58
C PHE A 103 -19.26 -5.64 -3.73
N GLU A 104 -20.16 -6.59 -3.49
CA GLU A 104 -20.65 -7.51 -4.51
C GLU A 104 -21.35 -6.77 -5.65
N GLU A 105 -22.14 -5.74 -5.35
CA GLU A 105 -22.75 -4.88 -6.37
C GLU A 105 -21.71 -4.22 -7.28
N ILE A 106 -20.69 -3.60 -6.69
CA ILE A 106 -19.64 -2.88 -7.44
C ILE A 106 -18.76 -3.85 -8.23
N TYR A 107 -18.40 -4.99 -7.62
CA TYR A 107 -17.65 -6.05 -8.28
C TYR A 107 -18.41 -6.58 -9.51
N ASN A 108 -19.69 -6.90 -9.34
CA ASN A 108 -20.52 -7.37 -10.44
C ASN A 108 -20.75 -6.30 -11.52
N PHE A 109 -20.81 -5.02 -11.14
CA PHE A 109 -20.84 -3.92 -12.11
C PHE A 109 -19.60 -3.98 -13.02
N PHE A 110 -18.38 -4.01 -12.47
CA PHE A 110 -17.16 -4.08 -13.30
C PHE A 110 -17.10 -5.37 -14.13
N LYS A 111 -17.52 -6.49 -13.54
CA LYS A 111 -17.51 -7.80 -14.20
C LYS A 111 -18.49 -7.88 -15.37
N ILE A 112 -19.72 -7.40 -15.21
CA ILE A 112 -20.81 -7.64 -16.16
C ILE A 112 -21.14 -6.37 -16.98
N ASP A 113 -21.35 -5.26 -16.29
CA ASP A 113 -22.02 -4.07 -16.83
C ASP A 113 -21.07 -3.01 -17.39
N PHE A 114 -19.86 -2.89 -16.84
CA PHE A 114 -18.84 -1.98 -17.32
C PHE A 114 -18.60 -2.21 -18.82
N ILE A 115 -18.52 -1.10 -19.57
CA ILE A 115 -18.47 -0.99 -21.04
C ILE A 115 -19.64 -1.58 -21.82
N ASN A 116 -20.66 -2.12 -21.16
CA ASN A 116 -21.86 -2.71 -21.77
C ASN A 116 -23.14 -1.87 -21.52
N LYS A 117 -23.12 -0.99 -20.52
CA LYS A 117 -24.23 -0.10 -20.15
C LYS A 117 -23.82 1.36 -20.21
N ASN A 118 -24.80 2.27 -20.25
CA ASN A 118 -24.61 3.73 -20.15
C ASN A 118 -23.66 4.33 -21.20
N LEU A 119 -23.60 3.73 -22.40
CA LEU A 119 -22.66 4.11 -23.47
C LEU A 119 -22.85 5.56 -23.97
N GLU A 120 -24.06 6.09 -23.87
CA GLU A 120 -24.39 7.45 -24.32
C GLU A 120 -24.51 8.46 -23.16
N GLN A 121 -24.27 8.00 -21.92
CA GLN A 121 -24.41 8.87 -20.76
C GLN A 121 -23.27 9.89 -20.71
N LYS A 122 -23.61 11.13 -20.38
CA LYS A 122 -22.65 12.22 -20.24
C LYS A 122 -22.32 12.49 -18.77
N PRO A 123 -21.15 13.08 -18.48
CA PRO A 123 -20.79 13.46 -17.12
C PRO A 123 -21.79 14.45 -16.52
N HIS A 124 -22.06 14.29 -15.22
CA HIS A 124 -22.83 15.25 -14.45
C HIS A 124 -21.98 16.51 -14.15
N SER A 125 -22.60 17.57 -13.60
CA SER A 125 -21.93 18.85 -13.34
C SER A 125 -20.67 18.78 -12.48
N ASP A 126 -20.52 17.73 -11.68
CA ASP A 126 -19.44 17.57 -10.71
C ASP A 126 -18.21 16.85 -11.31
N LEU A 127 -18.29 16.44 -12.57
CA LEU A 127 -17.23 15.81 -13.35
C LEU A 127 -16.89 16.73 -14.54
N LEU A 128 -15.61 17.04 -14.70
CA LEU A 128 -15.13 17.88 -15.79
C LEU A 128 -14.62 17.00 -16.93
N GLU A 129 -15.38 16.94 -18.02
CA GLU A 129 -14.93 16.27 -19.24
C GLU A 129 -13.76 17.03 -19.88
N ILE A 130 -12.66 16.32 -20.15
CA ILE A 130 -11.48 16.84 -20.84
C ILE A 130 -11.08 15.93 -22.02
N ASP A 131 -10.43 16.53 -23.02
CA ASP A 131 -9.94 15.80 -24.18
C ASP A 131 -8.80 14.84 -23.82
N PHE A 132 -8.59 13.84 -24.69
CA PHE A 132 -7.59 12.80 -24.48
C PHE A 132 -6.14 13.33 -24.35
N GLN A 133 -5.77 14.37 -25.10
CA GLN A 133 -4.40 14.90 -25.05
C GLN A 133 -4.14 15.58 -23.71
N PHE A 134 -5.15 16.30 -23.20
CA PHE A 134 -5.06 16.90 -21.89
C PHE A 134 -5.11 15.84 -20.78
N ALA A 135 -5.96 14.81 -20.91
CA ALA A 135 -6.03 13.67 -19.99
C ALA A 135 -4.68 12.96 -19.83
N LYS A 136 -3.94 12.75 -20.93
CA LYS A 136 -2.58 12.19 -20.88
C LYS A 136 -1.63 13.03 -20.03
N LYS A 137 -1.70 14.34 -20.17
CA LYS A 137 -0.88 15.26 -19.38
C LYS A 137 -1.27 15.20 -17.91
N THR A 138 -2.55 15.29 -17.61
CA THR A 138 -3.02 15.35 -16.22
C THR A 138 -2.94 14.01 -15.49
N ALA A 139 -2.94 12.89 -16.22
CA ALA A 139 -2.81 11.57 -15.63
C ALA A 139 -1.37 11.28 -15.18
N HIS A 140 -0.37 11.62 -16.01
CA HIS A 140 1.01 11.14 -15.86
C HIS A 140 2.06 12.22 -15.59
N ASP A 141 1.79 13.49 -15.91
CA ASP A 141 2.78 14.57 -15.76
C ASP A 141 2.79 15.13 -14.33
N GLN A 142 3.97 15.52 -13.86
CA GLN A 142 4.17 16.23 -12.60
C GLN A 142 4.19 17.76 -12.79
N ASN A 143 4.33 18.23 -14.04
CA ASN A 143 4.36 19.65 -14.39
C ASN A 143 3.04 20.11 -15.01
N ILE A 144 1.96 19.87 -14.29
CA ILE A 144 0.64 20.34 -14.69
C ILE A 144 0.47 21.79 -14.22
N GLU A 145 -0.05 22.64 -15.09
CA GLU A 145 -0.27 24.04 -14.75
C GLU A 145 -1.47 24.18 -13.81
N VAL A 146 -1.34 25.12 -12.86
CA VAL A 146 -2.46 25.56 -12.02
C VAL A 146 -3.60 26.01 -12.94
N PRO A 147 -4.85 25.59 -12.67
CA PRO A 147 -5.36 25.05 -11.42
C PRO A 147 -5.49 23.51 -11.36
N PHE A 148 -4.74 22.77 -12.17
CA PHE A 148 -4.89 21.32 -12.25
C PHE A 148 -3.85 20.55 -11.42
N GLU A 149 -4.26 19.40 -10.90
CA GLU A 149 -3.42 18.47 -10.14
C GLU A 149 -3.32 17.12 -10.85
N SER A 150 -2.20 16.42 -10.61
CA SER A 150 -1.93 15.10 -11.20
C SER A 150 -2.85 14.04 -10.64
N TRP A 151 -3.43 13.22 -11.53
CA TRP A 151 -4.25 12.08 -11.12
C TRP A 151 -3.46 11.11 -10.24
N ASN A 152 -2.23 10.80 -10.67
CA ASN A 152 -1.36 9.86 -9.97
C ASN A 152 -1.05 10.31 -8.55
N ASP A 153 -0.78 11.60 -8.34
CA ASP A 153 -0.48 12.12 -7.01
C ASP A 153 -1.70 12.06 -6.10
N LEU A 154 -2.86 12.52 -6.59
CA LEU A 154 -4.10 12.52 -5.82
C LEU A 154 -4.55 11.10 -5.46
N ARG A 155 -4.56 10.19 -6.44
CA ARG A 155 -4.85 8.76 -6.24
C ARG A 155 -3.90 8.13 -5.23
N SER A 156 -2.60 8.36 -5.37
CA SER A 156 -1.59 7.81 -4.46
C SER A 156 -1.78 8.30 -3.03
N SER A 157 -2.22 9.54 -2.83
CA SER A 157 -2.55 10.07 -1.51
C SER A 157 -3.69 9.29 -0.87
N ILE A 158 -4.81 9.10 -1.59
CA ILE A 158 -5.96 8.36 -1.08
C ILE A 158 -5.64 6.87 -0.89
N GLN A 159 -4.89 6.27 -1.81
CA GLN A 159 -4.45 4.88 -1.69
C GLN A 159 -3.63 4.64 -0.41
N LYS A 160 -2.76 5.58 -0.03
CA LYS A 160 -2.01 5.51 1.25
C LYS A 160 -2.95 5.53 2.46
N GLU A 161 -4.01 6.34 2.43
CA GLU A 161 -5.01 6.37 3.51
C GLU A 161 -5.76 5.05 3.63
N VAL A 162 -6.18 4.48 2.49
CA VAL A 162 -6.87 3.18 2.46
C VAL A 162 -5.96 2.08 3.00
N TYR A 163 -4.71 2.00 2.54
CA TYR A 163 -3.74 1.04 3.08
C TYR A 163 -3.45 1.27 4.57
N ALA A 164 -3.36 2.51 5.04
CA ALA A 164 -3.22 2.79 6.47
C ALA A 164 -4.40 2.22 7.27
N SER A 165 -5.63 2.28 6.73
CA SER A 165 -6.80 1.61 7.32
C SER A 165 -6.67 0.08 7.31
N VAL A 166 -6.23 -0.52 6.21
CA VAL A 166 -5.97 -1.97 6.12
C VAL A 166 -4.96 -2.41 7.18
N PHE A 167 -3.82 -1.72 7.25
CA PHE A 167 -2.73 -2.04 8.18
C PHE A 167 -3.12 -1.83 9.64
N SER A 168 -3.79 -0.72 9.96
CA SER A 168 -4.20 -0.41 11.34
C SER A 168 -5.24 -1.39 11.87
N LYS A 169 -6.15 -1.85 11.00
CA LYS A 169 -7.16 -2.86 11.33
C LYS A 169 -6.68 -4.29 11.14
N SER A 170 -5.46 -4.48 10.64
CA SER A 170 -4.90 -5.80 10.30
C SER A 170 -5.85 -6.63 9.43
N ILE A 171 -6.38 -6.06 8.36
CA ILE A 171 -7.37 -6.72 7.48
C ILE A 171 -6.65 -7.67 6.49
N SER A 172 -7.27 -8.82 6.19
CA SER A 172 -6.80 -9.70 5.11
C SER A 172 -7.32 -9.21 3.77
N LEU A 173 -6.44 -9.16 2.76
CA LEU A 173 -6.81 -8.81 1.39
C LEU A 173 -6.82 -10.02 0.46
N GLU A 174 -6.53 -11.23 0.95
CA GLU A 174 -6.40 -12.44 0.10
C GLU A 174 -7.66 -12.68 -0.76
N SER A 175 -8.84 -12.67 -0.15
CA SER A 175 -10.10 -12.80 -0.89
C SER A 175 -10.39 -11.64 -1.84
N LEU A 176 -9.88 -10.43 -1.55
CA LEU A 176 -9.99 -9.30 -2.47
C LEU A 176 -9.05 -9.49 -3.66
N GLU A 177 -7.81 -9.92 -3.42
CA GLU A 177 -6.79 -10.18 -4.42
C GLU A 177 -7.28 -11.26 -5.40
N ASP A 178 -7.80 -12.39 -4.90
CA ASP A 178 -8.39 -13.45 -5.75
C ASP A 178 -9.53 -12.93 -6.65
N ASN A 179 -10.37 -12.04 -6.13
CA ASN A 179 -11.48 -11.46 -6.88
C ASN A 179 -10.98 -10.48 -7.95
N VAL A 180 -9.98 -9.66 -7.61
CA VAL A 180 -9.37 -8.69 -8.52
C VAL A 180 -8.63 -9.39 -9.65
N ASP A 181 -7.87 -10.44 -9.35
CA ASP A 181 -7.14 -11.21 -10.37
C ASP A 181 -8.11 -11.77 -11.42
N GLN A 182 -9.22 -12.38 -10.98
CA GLN A 182 -10.28 -12.83 -11.88
C GLN A 182 -10.94 -11.69 -12.66
N LEU A 183 -11.07 -10.51 -12.05
CA LEU A 183 -11.68 -9.36 -12.70
C LEU A 183 -10.75 -8.79 -13.77
N ASN A 184 -9.45 -8.70 -13.51
CA ASN A 184 -8.47 -8.19 -14.47
C ASN A 184 -8.43 -9.06 -15.73
N GLU A 185 -8.46 -10.38 -15.62
CA GLU A 185 -8.56 -11.28 -16.77
C GLU A 185 -9.81 -10.97 -17.64
N ILE A 186 -10.96 -10.73 -17.00
CA ILE A 186 -12.21 -10.38 -17.69
C ILE A 186 -12.12 -8.98 -18.33
N LEU A 187 -11.50 -8.02 -17.66
CA LEU A 187 -11.36 -6.65 -18.15
C LEU A 187 -10.40 -6.58 -19.34
N GLU A 188 -9.28 -7.29 -19.29
CA GLU A 188 -8.35 -7.43 -20.41
C GLU A 188 -9.05 -7.99 -21.65
N GLU A 189 -9.82 -9.08 -21.50
CA GLU A 189 -10.58 -9.67 -22.61
C GLU A 189 -11.58 -8.66 -23.19
N LYS A 190 -12.32 -7.96 -22.32
CA LYS A 190 -13.30 -6.93 -22.67
C LYS A 190 -12.69 -5.72 -23.39
N LEU A 191 -11.48 -5.35 -23.01
CA LEU A 191 -10.77 -4.17 -23.50
C LEU A 191 -9.74 -4.49 -24.60
N SER A 192 -9.71 -5.73 -25.10
CA SER A 192 -8.82 -6.20 -26.17
C SER A 192 -8.85 -5.39 -27.48
N SER A 193 -9.78 -4.44 -27.62
CA SER A 193 -9.75 -3.41 -28.66
C SER A 193 -8.69 -2.35 -28.31
N GLU A 194 -7.50 -2.56 -28.88
CA GLU A 194 -6.29 -1.74 -28.65
C GLU A 194 -6.41 -0.27 -29.05
N ASP A 195 -7.56 0.20 -29.56
CA ASP A 195 -7.77 1.56 -30.03
C ASP A 195 -8.60 2.46 -29.10
N LYS A 196 -9.13 1.93 -28.00
CA LYS A 196 -9.92 2.71 -27.02
C LYS A 196 -9.07 3.36 -25.94
N ILE A 197 -9.50 4.52 -25.47
CA ILE A 197 -8.82 5.25 -24.39
C ILE A 197 -8.68 4.40 -23.12
N PHE A 198 -9.66 3.56 -22.77
CA PHE A 198 -9.52 2.62 -21.64
C PHE A 198 -8.33 1.67 -21.80
N TYR A 199 -8.05 1.20 -23.01
CA TYR A 199 -6.90 0.34 -23.27
C TYR A 199 -5.58 1.12 -23.12
N TYR A 200 -5.53 2.38 -23.59
CA TYR A 200 -4.35 3.24 -23.42
C TYR A 200 -3.97 3.43 -21.95
N PHE A 201 -4.97 3.49 -21.07
CA PHE A 201 -4.79 3.70 -19.63
C PHE A 201 -5.07 2.44 -18.80
N LEU A 202 -4.81 1.24 -19.33
CA LEU A 202 -5.18 -0.01 -18.67
C LEU A 202 -4.60 -0.11 -17.24
N ASP A 203 -3.32 0.18 -17.05
CA ASP A 203 -2.66 0.14 -15.74
C ASP A 203 -3.33 1.08 -14.71
N ASP A 204 -3.76 2.27 -15.19
CA ASP A 204 -4.43 3.25 -14.34
C ASP A 204 -5.85 2.83 -14.02
N LEU A 205 -6.57 2.27 -15.01
CA LEU A 205 -7.90 1.69 -14.84
C LEU A 205 -7.89 0.58 -13.80
N GLU A 206 -6.97 -0.37 -13.90
CA GLU A 206 -6.84 -1.48 -12.95
C GLU A 206 -6.53 -0.97 -11.54
N SER A 207 -5.61 -0.01 -11.43
CA SER A 207 -5.26 0.62 -10.16
C SER A 207 -6.44 1.34 -9.52
N ASP A 208 -7.25 2.02 -10.31
CA ASP A 208 -8.45 2.73 -9.86
C ASP A 208 -9.54 1.75 -9.40
N ILE A 209 -9.80 0.70 -10.19
CA ILE A 209 -10.76 -0.36 -9.86
C ILE A 209 -10.33 -1.06 -8.57
N TYR A 210 -9.05 -1.42 -8.43
CA TYR A 210 -8.51 -2.01 -7.22
C TYR A 210 -8.73 -1.10 -6.01
N LEU A 211 -8.45 0.20 -6.13
CA LEU A 211 -8.65 1.15 -5.04
C LEU A 211 -10.13 1.26 -4.64
N ILE A 212 -11.05 1.34 -5.60
CA ILE A 212 -12.50 1.38 -5.37
C ILE A 212 -12.97 0.12 -4.64
N LEU A 213 -12.57 -1.06 -5.13
CA LEU A 213 -12.93 -2.34 -4.57
C LEU A 213 -12.34 -2.51 -3.17
N MET A 214 -11.07 -2.18 -2.97
CA MET A 214 -10.39 -2.26 -1.67
C MET A 214 -11.06 -1.35 -0.64
N ALA A 215 -11.34 -0.09 -0.99
CA ALA A 215 -12.00 0.84 -0.09
C ALA A 215 -13.41 0.36 0.27
N THR A 216 -14.17 -0.14 -0.70
CA THR A 216 -15.50 -0.71 -0.45
C THR A 216 -15.42 -1.95 0.43
N TYR A 217 -14.47 -2.86 0.15
CA TYR A 217 -14.25 -4.10 0.88
C TYR A 217 -13.99 -3.85 2.37
N ILE A 218 -13.20 -2.83 2.70
CA ILE A 218 -12.89 -2.47 4.10
C ILE A 218 -13.86 -1.45 4.71
N GLY A 219 -14.90 -1.04 3.98
CA GLY A 219 -15.86 -0.03 4.40
C GLY A 219 -15.28 1.38 4.58
N PHE A 220 -14.22 1.72 3.85
CA PHE A 220 -13.61 3.05 3.84
C PHE A 220 -14.46 4.02 3.01
N LYS A 221 -14.83 5.16 3.61
CA LYS A 221 -15.66 6.18 2.95
C LYS A 221 -14.79 7.35 2.53
N ASN A 222 -14.82 7.69 1.24
CA ASN A 222 -14.08 8.81 0.70
C ASN A 222 -14.77 9.35 -0.56
N LYS A 223 -14.96 10.68 -0.60
CA LYS A 223 -15.67 11.38 -1.68
C LYS A 223 -15.00 11.17 -3.05
N LEU A 224 -13.67 11.10 -3.11
CA LEU A 224 -12.96 10.85 -4.36
C LEU A 224 -13.28 9.45 -4.90
N ILE A 225 -13.28 8.44 -4.03
CA ILE A 225 -13.55 7.05 -4.42
C ILE A 225 -14.98 6.91 -4.96
N ASP A 226 -15.95 7.55 -4.31
CA ASP A 226 -17.33 7.58 -4.80
C ASP A 226 -17.40 8.28 -6.18
N ARG A 227 -16.69 9.40 -6.38
CA ARG A 227 -16.62 10.09 -7.69
C ARG A 227 -15.93 9.27 -8.78
N MET A 228 -14.90 8.51 -8.44
CA MET A 228 -14.24 7.58 -9.38
C MET A 228 -15.22 6.51 -9.85
N LEU A 229 -15.95 5.89 -8.92
CA LEU A 229 -16.97 4.89 -9.25
C LEU A 229 -18.07 5.49 -10.14
N ASP A 230 -18.52 6.71 -9.85
CA ASP A 230 -19.53 7.38 -10.66
C ASP A 230 -19.03 7.67 -12.09
N ALA A 231 -17.76 8.04 -12.26
CA ALA A 231 -17.15 8.18 -13.58
C ALA A 231 -17.15 6.85 -14.35
N TYR A 232 -16.73 5.74 -13.71
CA TYR A 232 -16.73 4.43 -14.38
C TYR A 232 -18.13 3.91 -14.71
N ARG A 233 -19.14 4.22 -13.89
CA ARG A 233 -20.55 3.87 -14.16
C ARG A 233 -21.09 4.46 -15.45
N ILE A 234 -20.47 5.52 -15.94
CA ILE A 234 -20.82 6.17 -17.21
C ILE A 234 -19.76 5.96 -18.30
N ASN A 235 -18.80 5.07 -18.06
CA ASN A 235 -17.67 4.74 -18.96
C ASN A 235 -16.68 5.89 -19.19
N TYR A 236 -16.47 6.72 -18.17
CA TYR A 236 -15.43 7.74 -18.16
C TYR A 236 -14.31 7.34 -17.21
N MET A 237 -13.10 7.75 -17.55
CA MET A 237 -11.90 7.48 -16.76
C MET A 237 -11.46 8.74 -16.01
N PRO A 238 -11.24 8.66 -14.69
CA PRO A 238 -10.51 9.68 -13.93
C PRO A 238 -9.12 9.93 -14.54
N CYS A 239 -8.76 11.20 -14.72
CA CYS A 239 -7.47 11.54 -15.34
C CYS A 239 -6.87 12.85 -14.80
N GLY A 240 -7.45 13.46 -13.77
CA GLY A 240 -6.87 14.62 -13.10
C GLY A 240 -7.84 15.27 -12.14
N TRP A 241 -7.44 16.40 -11.56
CA TRP A 241 -8.30 17.20 -10.70
C TRP A 241 -8.15 18.68 -11.02
N LYS A 242 -9.22 19.45 -10.93
CA LYS A 242 -9.20 20.91 -11.16
C LYS A 242 -9.67 21.66 -9.93
N GLY A 243 -8.87 22.63 -9.49
CA GLY A 243 -9.09 23.41 -8.29
C GLY A 243 -8.53 22.73 -7.05
N GLU A 244 -8.79 23.30 -5.87
CA GLU A 244 -8.27 22.76 -4.62
C GLU A 244 -9.06 21.53 -4.17
N TYR A 245 -8.37 20.41 -3.94
CA TYR A 245 -9.00 19.24 -3.32
C TYR A 245 -9.37 19.53 -1.84
N PRO A 246 -10.56 19.14 -1.34
CA PRO A 246 -11.59 18.27 -1.95
C PRO A 246 -12.77 19.02 -2.61
N GLU A 247 -12.69 20.34 -2.76
CA GLU A 247 -13.78 21.18 -3.27
C GLU A 247 -13.80 21.31 -4.80
N GLY A 248 -12.69 20.97 -5.46
CA GLY A 248 -12.57 20.96 -6.92
C GLY A 248 -13.40 19.88 -7.65
N GLU A 249 -13.10 19.76 -8.94
CA GLU A 249 -13.79 18.87 -9.88
C GLU A 249 -12.87 17.73 -10.31
N LEU A 250 -13.43 16.52 -10.41
CA LEU A 250 -12.69 15.38 -10.97
C LEU A 250 -12.65 15.55 -12.49
N CYS A 251 -11.45 15.63 -13.07
CA CYS A 251 -11.28 15.61 -14.52
C CYS A 251 -11.44 14.18 -15.02
N VAL A 252 -12.25 14.02 -16.07
CA VAL A 252 -12.54 12.73 -16.67
C VAL A 252 -12.43 12.78 -18.18
N THR A 253 -12.08 11.66 -18.80
CA THR A 253 -12.10 11.51 -20.26
C THR A 253 -12.94 10.29 -20.64
N ASN A 254 -13.61 10.34 -21.79
CA ASN A 254 -14.50 9.25 -22.21
C ASN A 254 -13.66 8.03 -22.64
N GLY A 255 -13.69 6.97 -21.84
CA GLY A 255 -12.86 5.78 -22.07
C GLY A 255 -13.27 4.96 -23.29
N MET A 256 -14.48 5.19 -23.83
CA MET A 256 -15.02 4.50 -25.00
C MET A 256 -14.62 5.14 -26.33
N LEU A 257 -14.02 6.34 -26.30
CA LEU A 257 -13.52 6.98 -27.51
C LEU A 257 -12.26 6.28 -28.02
N ASN A 258 -12.04 6.37 -29.33
CA ASN A 258 -10.78 5.93 -29.92
C ASN A 258 -9.71 6.99 -29.67
N PHE A 259 -8.48 6.56 -29.35
CA PHE A 259 -7.34 7.48 -29.14
C PHE A 259 -6.51 7.76 -30.42
N LYS A 260 -6.92 7.20 -31.56
CA LYS A 260 -6.28 7.40 -32.87
C LYS A 260 -6.50 8.81 -33.42
#